data_AF-A0A960GKZ4-F1
#
_entry.id   AF-A0A960GKZ4-F1
#
_cell.length_a   1.000
_cell.length_b   1.000
_cell.length_c   1.000
_cell.angle_alpha   90.00
_cell.angle_beta   90.00
_cell.angle_gamma   90.00
#
_symmetry.space_group_name_H-M   'P 1'
#
loop_
_entity.id
_entity.type
_entity.pdbx_description
1 polymer ?
#
loop_
_entity_poly.entity_id
_entity_poly.type
_entity_poly.pdbx_seq_one_letter_code
_entity_poly.pdbx_strand_id
1 'polypeptide(L)'
;SFNWDTTGMSDDEMRAFPEEIGKMGFVFNFMTYGGHQIDGVAAEEFATALRQDGMLALARLQRKMRLIESPYRTPQTLVGGPRSDAALAASSGRTATTKAMGKGSTQVQHLVQTEVPKKLLEDWLALWSEHYKLGERLRVQLRPRRAGSDVLELAIFGDSDGEKLADVLFDPIKDRHGRSILTVRDQNTYSAKLRQKRLMTLVHLWLVHRFKADAVYYVTPTEDNVYQADKMKTHGIFKGVNKDVGEIIVADVNADRIAELLEPDHAALQRLIRKED
;
A
#
# COMPACT_ATOMS: atom_id res chain seq x y z
N SER A 1 31.44 0.02 6.22
CA SER A 1 32.26 1.22 5.95
C SER A 1 32.67 1.35 4.50
N PHE A 2 32.77 0.26 3.74
CA PHE A 2 33.03 0.34 2.30
C PHE A 2 31.97 1.23 1.61
N ASN A 3 32.43 2.16 0.78
CA ASN A 3 31.58 3.11 0.08
C ASN A 3 31.20 2.55 -1.31
N TRP A 4 30.00 1.99 -1.40
CA TRP A 4 29.48 1.36 -2.62
C TRP A 4 29.36 2.34 -3.79
N ASP A 5 28.93 3.58 -3.56
CA ASP A 5 28.69 4.56 -4.62
C ASP A 5 29.98 5.02 -5.31
N THR A 6 31.14 4.86 -4.65
CA THR A 6 32.44 5.23 -5.23
C THR A 6 33.04 4.16 -6.16
N THR A 7 32.39 3.01 -6.25
CA THR A 7 32.91 1.88 -7.05
C THR A 7 32.65 2.03 -8.55
N GLY A 8 31.69 2.87 -8.92
CA GLY A 8 31.17 2.93 -10.29
C GLY A 8 30.24 1.78 -10.67
N MET A 9 29.94 0.86 -9.75
CA MET A 9 28.91 -0.16 -9.96
C MET A 9 27.55 0.50 -10.14
N SER A 10 26.79 -0.01 -11.10
CA SER A 10 25.38 0.28 -11.24
C SER A 10 24.58 -0.34 -10.09
N ASP A 11 23.40 0.22 -9.83
CA ASP A 11 22.44 -0.34 -8.89
C ASP A 11 22.14 -1.84 -9.14
N ASP A 12 22.09 -2.26 -10.41
CA ASP A 12 21.79 -3.64 -10.78
C ASP A 12 22.95 -4.59 -10.43
N GLU A 13 24.19 -4.13 -10.60
CA GLU A 13 25.37 -4.87 -10.14
C GLU A 13 25.41 -4.98 -8.62
N MET A 14 25.09 -3.90 -7.89
CA MET A 14 25.01 -3.94 -6.42
C MET A 14 23.93 -4.92 -5.95
N ARG A 15 22.79 -5.02 -6.65
CA ARG A 15 21.71 -5.99 -6.36
C ARG A 15 22.15 -7.43 -6.62
N ALA A 16 22.87 -7.67 -7.71
CA ALA A 16 23.35 -9.00 -8.09
C ALA A 16 24.54 -9.47 -7.25
N PHE A 17 25.29 -8.55 -6.62
CA PHE A 17 26.53 -8.87 -5.90
C PHE A 17 26.43 -10.04 -4.90
N PRO A 18 25.40 -10.13 -4.02
CA PRO A 18 25.27 -11.27 -3.11
C PRO A 18 25.07 -12.61 -3.82
N GLU A 19 24.40 -12.62 -4.98
CA GLU A 19 24.21 -13.81 -5.81
C GLU A 19 25.52 -14.23 -6.50
N GLU A 20 26.26 -13.26 -7.05
CA GLU A 20 27.53 -13.50 -7.75
C GLU A 20 28.61 -14.08 -6.82
N ILE A 21 28.73 -13.58 -5.60
CA ILE A 21 29.65 -14.19 -4.62
C ILE A 21 29.17 -15.59 -4.19
N GLY A 22 27.86 -15.84 -4.16
CA GLY A 22 27.30 -17.18 -3.95
C GLY A 22 27.76 -18.17 -5.02
N LYS A 23 27.78 -17.76 -6.30
CA LYS A 23 28.26 -18.57 -7.44
C LYS A 23 29.75 -18.94 -7.31
N MET A 24 30.54 -18.13 -6.60
CA MET A 24 31.95 -18.39 -6.32
C MET A 24 32.20 -19.29 -5.08
N GLY A 25 31.14 -19.74 -4.41
CA GLY A 25 31.23 -20.64 -3.25
C GLY A 25 31.22 -19.95 -1.88
N PHE A 26 30.93 -18.65 -1.81
CA PHE A 26 30.76 -17.95 -0.53
C PHE A 26 29.36 -18.22 0.06
N VAL A 27 29.28 -19.20 0.96
CA VAL A 27 28.02 -19.74 1.51
C VAL A 27 27.48 -18.99 2.74
N PHE A 28 28.26 -18.07 3.32
CA PHE A 28 27.84 -17.25 4.46
C PHE A 28 28.36 -15.82 4.31
N ASN A 29 27.45 -14.91 3.98
CA ASN A 29 27.75 -13.51 3.67
C ASN A 29 26.98 -12.60 4.63
N PHE A 30 27.64 -11.62 5.22
CA PHE A 30 27.04 -10.77 6.25
C PHE A 30 27.65 -9.37 6.28
N MET A 31 26.86 -8.40 6.74
CA MET A 31 27.33 -7.04 7.04
C MET A 31 27.67 -6.95 8.53
N THR A 32 28.97 -6.88 8.84
CA THR A 32 29.53 -6.94 10.21
C THR A 32 28.75 -6.13 11.25
N TYR A 33 28.73 -4.80 11.13
CA TYR A 33 28.02 -3.90 12.06
C TYR A 33 26.84 -3.19 11.38
N GLY A 34 26.15 -3.88 10.44
CA GLY A 34 24.99 -3.32 9.75
C GLY A 34 23.90 -2.83 10.70
N GLY A 35 23.66 -3.56 11.81
CA GLY A 35 22.71 -3.19 12.85
C GLY A 35 23.02 -1.85 13.53
N HIS A 36 24.28 -1.58 13.85
CA HIS A 36 24.70 -0.31 14.46
C HIS A 36 24.44 0.88 13.52
N GLN A 37 24.68 0.70 12.22
CA GLN A 37 24.46 1.77 11.24
C GLN A 37 22.98 2.14 11.11
N ILE A 38 22.08 1.14 11.03
CA ILE A 38 20.65 1.40 10.89
C ILE A 38 20.02 1.97 12.18
N ASP A 39 20.54 1.60 13.35
CA ASP A 39 20.10 2.15 14.64
C ASP A 39 20.39 3.66 14.73
N GLY A 40 21.62 4.06 14.41
CA GLY A 40 22.02 5.48 14.39
C GLY A 40 21.15 6.32 13.45
N VAL A 41 20.97 5.88 12.20
CA VAL A 41 20.13 6.60 11.22
C VAL A 41 18.69 6.70 11.70
N ALA A 42 18.10 5.61 12.19
CA ALA A 42 16.72 5.62 12.68
C ALA A 42 16.53 6.58 13.86
N ALA A 43 17.49 6.63 14.79
CA ALA A 43 17.47 7.53 15.92
C ALA A 43 17.62 9.01 15.50
N GLU A 44 18.56 9.30 14.60
CA GLU A 44 18.80 10.66 14.07
C GLU A 44 17.58 11.20 13.31
N GLU A 45 17.00 10.41 12.41
CA GLU A 45 15.81 10.77 11.65
C GLU A 45 14.61 11.01 12.59
N PHE A 46 14.37 10.10 13.54
CA PHE A 46 13.22 10.22 14.44
C PHE A 46 13.36 11.39 15.42
N ALA A 47 14.55 11.59 16.00
CA ALA A 47 14.81 12.73 16.90
C ALA A 47 14.65 14.06 16.16
N THR A 48 15.16 14.16 14.93
CA THR A 48 15.00 15.35 14.08
C THR A 48 13.54 15.61 13.75
N ALA A 49 12.81 14.59 13.28
CA ALA A 49 11.39 14.72 12.96
C ALA A 49 10.54 15.08 14.19
N LEU A 50 10.85 14.52 15.36
CA LEU A 50 10.14 14.84 16.60
C LEU A 50 10.37 16.31 17.01
N ARG A 51 11.59 16.84 16.83
CA ARG A 51 11.89 18.26 17.10
C ARG A 51 11.20 19.21 16.14
N GLN A 52 11.08 18.84 14.86
CA GLN A 52 10.51 19.69 13.82
C GLN A 52 8.98 19.62 13.76
N ASP A 53 8.42 18.41 13.85
CA ASP A 53 7.01 18.13 13.58
C ASP A 53 6.23 17.62 14.81
N GLY A 54 6.88 17.50 15.97
CA GLY A 54 6.25 16.99 17.20
C GLY A 54 5.67 15.58 17.02
N MET A 55 4.48 15.35 17.56
CA MET A 55 3.84 14.02 17.54
C MET A 55 3.42 13.54 16.13
N LEU A 56 3.45 14.42 15.12
CA LEU A 56 3.28 13.99 13.73
C LEU A 56 4.38 13.00 13.31
N ALA A 57 5.59 13.10 13.89
CA ALA A 57 6.67 12.14 13.67
C ALA A 57 6.25 10.72 14.08
N LEU A 58 5.69 10.55 15.27
CA LEU A 58 5.19 9.25 15.74
C LEU A 58 4.01 8.76 14.87
N ALA A 59 3.09 9.65 14.48
CA ALA A 59 1.98 9.28 13.62
C ALA A 59 2.45 8.78 12.25
N ARG A 60 3.49 9.39 11.65
CA ARG A 60 4.11 8.92 10.40
C ARG A 60 4.77 7.54 10.57
N LEU A 61 5.48 7.32 11.67
CA LEU A 61 6.05 6.00 11.99
C LEU A 61 4.97 4.92 12.10
N GLN A 62 3.88 5.21 12.80
CA GLN A 62 2.74 4.29 12.93
C GLN A 62 2.05 4.02 11.59
N ARG A 63 1.92 5.02 10.71
CA ARG A 63 1.41 4.84 9.33
C ARG A 63 2.30 3.86 8.54
N LYS A 64 3.62 4.02 8.61
CA LYS A 64 4.59 3.12 7.95
C LYS A 64 4.44 1.69 8.47
N MET A 65 4.31 1.50 9.78
CA MET A 65 4.07 0.17 10.38
C MET A 65 2.77 -0.48 9.88
N ARG A 66 1.67 0.29 9.76
CA ARG A 66 0.41 -0.22 9.21
C ARG A 66 0.54 -0.58 7.73
N LEU A 67 1.21 0.24 6.95
CA LEU A 67 1.40 0.07 5.52
C LEU A 67 2.14 -1.23 5.19
N ILE A 68 3.23 -1.54 5.90
CA ILE A 68 4.02 -2.76 5.67
C ILE A 68 3.55 -3.96 6.51
N GLU A 69 2.42 -3.82 7.21
CA GLU A 69 1.88 -4.84 8.11
C GLU A 69 2.89 -5.33 9.18
N SER A 70 3.75 -4.43 9.65
CA SER A 70 4.79 -4.73 10.64
C SER A 70 4.16 -5.22 11.95
N PRO A 71 4.69 -6.28 12.59
CA PRO A 71 4.18 -6.74 13.88
C PRO A 71 4.39 -5.71 15.00
N TYR A 72 5.28 -4.73 14.81
CA TYR A 72 5.47 -3.60 15.72
C TYR A 72 4.23 -2.70 15.85
N ARG A 73 3.25 -2.81 14.95
CA ARG A 73 1.95 -2.12 15.08
C ARG A 73 1.17 -2.55 16.33
N THR A 74 1.46 -3.75 16.86
CA THR A 74 0.84 -4.32 18.06
C THR A 74 1.95 -4.74 19.04
N PRO A 75 2.65 -3.78 19.68
CA PRO A 75 3.88 -4.05 20.41
C PRO A 75 3.68 -5.01 21.59
N GLN A 76 2.54 -4.94 22.28
CA GLN A 76 2.19 -5.87 23.38
C GLN A 76 2.08 -7.32 22.90
N THR A 77 1.55 -7.52 21.68
CA THR A 77 1.47 -8.85 21.07
C THR A 77 2.84 -9.33 20.62
N LEU A 78 3.63 -8.45 19.99
CA LEU A 78 4.98 -8.75 19.52
C LEU A 78 5.88 -9.27 20.65
N VAL A 79 5.81 -8.67 21.84
CA VAL A 79 6.59 -9.11 23.02
C VAL A 79 5.96 -10.30 23.77
N GLY A 80 4.94 -10.95 23.19
CA GLY A 80 4.36 -12.18 23.73
C GLY A 80 3.29 -11.99 24.80
N GLY A 81 2.64 -10.83 24.87
CA GLY A 81 1.52 -10.54 25.78
C GLY A 81 0.46 -11.66 25.87
N PRO A 82 -0.06 -12.20 24.74
CA PRO A 82 -1.04 -13.30 24.80
C PRO A 82 -0.53 -14.54 25.55
N ARG A 83 0.76 -14.88 25.38
CA ARG A 83 1.38 -16.05 26.05
C ARG A 83 1.51 -15.81 27.55
N SER A 84 1.93 -14.61 27.94
CA SER A 84 2.04 -14.23 29.35
C SER A 84 0.67 -14.20 30.05
N ASP A 85 -0.38 -13.71 29.37
CA ASP A 85 -1.75 -13.76 29.89
C ASP A 85 -2.25 -15.20 30.07
N ALA A 86 -1.93 -16.10 29.13
CA ALA A 86 -2.24 -17.52 29.26
C ALA A 86 -1.52 -18.17 30.45
N ALA A 87 -0.24 -17.82 30.66
CA ALA A 87 0.54 -18.28 31.80
C ALA A 87 -0.03 -17.77 33.14
N LEU A 88 -0.47 -16.51 33.21
CA LEU A 88 -1.14 -15.95 34.39
C LEU A 88 -2.46 -16.68 34.69
N ALA A 89 -3.27 -16.92 33.65
CA ALA A 89 -4.53 -17.64 33.80
C ALA A 89 -4.31 -19.08 34.29
N ALA A 90 -3.29 -19.77 33.79
CA ALA A 90 -2.92 -21.10 34.26
C ALA A 90 -2.44 -21.07 35.73
N SER A 91 -1.53 -20.14 36.05
CA SER A 91 -0.89 -20.05 37.38
C SER A 91 -1.88 -19.68 38.48
N SER A 92 -2.87 -18.83 38.17
CA SER A 92 -3.89 -18.40 39.13
C SER A 92 -5.10 -19.33 39.21
N GLY A 93 -5.15 -20.42 38.43
CA GLY A 93 -6.39 -21.19 38.26
C GLY A 93 -7.55 -20.31 37.75
N ARG A 94 -7.23 -19.28 36.96
CA ARG A 94 -8.17 -18.26 36.43
C ARG A 94 -8.87 -17.41 37.51
N THR A 95 -8.30 -17.32 38.71
CA THR A 95 -8.85 -16.50 39.81
C THR A 95 -8.31 -15.06 39.84
N ALA A 96 -7.26 -14.77 39.07
CA ALA A 96 -6.78 -13.40 38.92
C ALA A 96 -7.79 -12.54 38.11
N THR A 97 -8.17 -11.39 38.67
CA THR A 97 -9.20 -10.49 38.12
C THR A 97 -8.77 -9.73 36.86
N THR A 98 -7.50 -9.84 36.45
CA THR A 98 -6.91 -9.02 35.38
C THR A 98 -6.39 -9.88 34.21
N LYS A 99 -6.92 -9.65 33.00
CA LYS A 99 -6.24 -9.98 31.74
C LYS A 99 -5.53 -8.73 31.25
N ALA A 100 -4.23 -8.79 30.95
CA ALA A 100 -3.50 -7.63 30.44
C ALA A 100 -3.95 -7.24 29.02
N MET A 101 -4.49 -8.20 28.26
CA MET A 101 -5.12 -7.99 26.96
C MET A 101 -6.65 -8.02 27.08
N GLY A 102 -7.23 -6.92 27.57
CA GLY A 102 -8.68 -6.71 27.67
C GLY A 102 -9.21 -5.58 26.78
N LYS A 103 -10.52 -5.30 26.84
CA LYS A 103 -11.21 -4.27 26.05
C LYS A 103 -10.65 -2.84 26.25
N GLY A 104 -9.96 -2.59 27.36
CA GLY A 104 -9.28 -1.32 27.67
C GLY A 104 -7.77 -1.30 27.40
N SER A 105 -7.18 -2.35 26.82
CA SER A 105 -5.75 -2.36 26.49
C SER A 105 -5.43 -1.40 25.33
N THR A 106 -4.23 -0.80 25.34
CA THR A 106 -3.66 -0.04 24.23
C THR A 106 -3.67 -0.81 22.91
N GLN A 107 -3.67 -2.16 22.97
CA GLN A 107 -3.87 -3.03 21.81
C GLN A 107 -5.14 -2.67 21.02
N VAL A 108 -6.25 -2.34 21.69
CA VAL A 108 -7.52 -2.00 21.03
C VAL A 108 -7.40 -0.68 20.26
N GLN A 109 -6.61 0.28 20.77
CA GLN A 109 -6.34 1.54 20.07
C GLN A 109 -5.52 1.32 18.78
N HIS A 110 -4.59 0.35 18.79
CA HIS A 110 -3.83 -0.02 17.60
C HIS A 110 -4.67 -0.78 16.55
N LEU A 111 -5.77 -1.41 16.97
CA LEU A 111 -6.70 -2.14 16.09
C LEU A 111 -7.72 -1.23 15.42
N VAL A 112 -7.90 0.02 15.88
CA VAL A 112 -8.80 0.98 15.22
C VAL A 112 -8.28 1.24 13.81
N GLN A 113 -9.07 0.86 12.81
CA GLN A 113 -8.77 1.13 11.41
C GLN A 113 -8.91 2.64 11.16
N THR A 114 -7.79 3.36 11.18
CA THR A 114 -7.75 4.80 10.86
C THR A 114 -7.68 5.09 9.36
N GLU A 115 -7.56 4.04 8.55
CA GLU A 115 -7.26 4.08 7.13
C GLU A 115 -8.17 3.08 6.41
N VAL A 116 -8.55 3.39 5.17
CA VAL A 116 -9.44 2.54 4.37
C VAL A 116 -8.78 1.16 4.18
N PRO A 117 -9.43 0.05 4.59
CA PRO A 117 -8.81 -1.27 4.57
C PRO A 117 -8.71 -1.84 3.15
N LYS A 118 -7.67 -2.66 2.89
CA LYS A 118 -7.54 -3.44 1.64
C LYS A 118 -8.76 -4.32 1.38
N LYS A 119 -9.35 -4.85 2.46
CA LYS A 119 -10.55 -5.68 2.43
C LYS A 119 -11.72 -5.01 1.69
N LEU A 120 -11.85 -3.68 1.79
CA LEU A 120 -12.89 -2.96 1.04
C LEU A 120 -12.75 -3.17 -0.47
N LEU A 121 -11.52 -3.09 -1.00
CA LEU A 121 -11.27 -3.37 -2.41
C LEU A 121 -11.50 -4.86 -2.72
N GLU A 122 -11.12 -5.78 -1.83
CA GLU A 122 -11.40 -7.22 -2.01
C GLU A 122 -12.91 -7.50 -2.09
N ASP A 123 -13.71 -6.84 -1.26
CA ASP A 123 -15.18 -6.96 -1.28
C ASP A 123 -15.77 -6.41 -2.59
N TRP A 124 -15.25 -5.29 -3.11
CA TRP A 124 -15.64 -4.77 -4.43
C TRP A 124 -15.22 -5.69 -5.57
N LEU A 125 -14.02 -6.27 -5.49
CA LEU A 125 -13.52 -7.24 -6.45
C LEU A 125 -14.32 -8.54 -6.41
N ALA A 126 -14.89 -8.93 -5.27
CA ALA A 126 -15.80 -10.07 -5.18
C ALA A 126 -17.09 -9.84 -5.97
N LEU A 127 -17.73 -8.66 -5.82
CA LEU A 127 -18.91 -8.27 -6.62
C LEU A 127 -18.58 -8.26 -8.12
N TRP A 128 -17.40 -7.75 -8.47
CA TRP A 128 -16.91 -7.70 -9.84
C TRP A 128 -16.64 -9.10 -10.43
N SER A 129 -15.96 -9.97 -9.68
CA SER A 129 -15.68 -11.35 -10.08
C SER A 129 -16.95 -12.19 -10.23
N GLU A 130 -17.95 -11.97 -9.36
CA GLU A 130 -19.26 -12.62 -9.45
C GLU A 130 -19.99 -12.22 -10.75
N HIS A 131 -20.06 -10.91 -11.04
CA HIS A 131 -20.71 -10.41 -12.25
C HIS A 131 -20.05 -10.97 -13.54
N TYR A 132 -18.71 -10.98 -13.59
CA TYR A 132 -17.97 -11.49 -14.75
C TYR A 132 -17.71 -13.00 -14.74
N LYS A 133 -18.23 -13.73 -13.73
CA LYS A 133 -18.13 -15.20 -13.59
C LYS A 133 -16.70 -15.73 -13.73
N LEU A 134 -15.75 -15.07 -13.05
CA LEU A 134 -14.32 -15.40 -13.19
C LEU A 134 -13.91 -16.68 -12.45
N GLY A 135 -14.69 -17.08 -11.43
CA GLY A 135 -14.45 -18.32 -10.68
C GLY A 135 -13.19 -18.32 -9.82
N GLU A 136 -12.58 -17.15 -9.58
CA GLU A 136 -11.38 -17.00 -8.74
C GLU A 136 -11.57 -15.90 -7.69
N ARG A 137 -10.93 -16.10 -6.53
CA ARG A 137 -10.90 -15.10 -5.46
C ARG A 137 -9.70 -14.18 -5.62
N LEU A 138 -9.96 -12.90 -5.83
CA LEU A 138 -8.92 -11.88 -5.95
C LEU A 138 -8.47 -11.41 -4.57
N ARG A 139 -7.15 -11.33 -4.37
CA ARG A 139 -6.50 -10.83 -3.15
C ARG A 139 -5.76 -9.54 -3.43
N VAL A 140 -5.81 -8.59 -2.49
CA VAL A 140 -5.17 -7.28 -2.62
C VAL A 140 -3.94 -7.19 -1.72
N GLN A 141 -2.81 -6.83 -2.32
CA GLN A 141 -1.60 -6.49 -1.60
C GLN A 141 -1.26 -5.01 -1.84
N LEU A 142 -0.97 -4.27 -0.77
CA LEU A 142 -0.41 -2.93 -0.83
C LEU A 142 0.87 -2.93 -0.01
N ARG A 143 2.01 -2.67 -0.64
CA ARG A 143 3.32 -2.63 0.01
C ARG A 143 4.27 -1.69 -0.75
N PRO A 144 5.36 -1.22 -0.12
CA PRO A 144 6.46 -0.62 -0.86
C PRO A 144 6.95 -1.57 -1.96
N ARG A 145 7.17 -1.06 -3.16
CA ARG A 145 7.69 -1.83 -4.32
C ARG A 145 9.04 -2.46 -4.00
N ARG A 146 9.86 -1.77 -3.19
CA ARG A 146 11.14 -2.22 -2.65
C ARG A 146 11.25 -1.77 -1.20
N ALA A 147 12.00 -2.52 -0.39
CA ALA A 147 12.29 -2.11 0.99
C ALA A 147 13.00 -0.74 0.99
N GLY A 148 12.44 0.22 1.73
CA GLY A 148 12.98 1.59 1.80
C GLY A 148 12.54 2.54 0.68
N SER A 149 11.75 2.09 -0.30
CA SER A 149 11.20 2.96 -1.34
C SER A 149 9.90 3.63 -0.89
N ASP A 150 9.72 4.89 -1.25
CA ASP A 150 8.44 5.61 -1.11
C ASP A 150 7.40 5.18 -2.15
N VAL A 151 7.84 4.49 -3.21
CA VAL A 151 6.97 3.93 -4.26
C VAL A 151 6.21 2.74 -3.71
N LEU A 152 4.88 2.85 -3.74
CA LEU A 152 3.96 1.79 -3.36
C LEU A 152 3.51 1.00 -4.58
N GLU A 153 3.33 -0.30 -4.39
CA GLU A 153 2.70 -1.20 -5.33
C GLU A 153 1.38 -1.69 -4.71
N LEU A 154 0.26 -1.36 -5.36
CA LEU A 154 -1.00 -2.07 -5.16
C LEU A 154 -1.07 -3.18 -6.21
N ALA A 155 -1.05 -4.42 -5.78
CA ALA A 155 -1.11 -5.60 -6.65
C ALA A 155 -2.36 -6.44 -6.35
N ILE A 156 -2.96 -6.97 -7.42
CA ILE A 156 -4.07 -7.93 -7.38
C ILE A 156 -3.52 -9.30 -7.74
N PHE A 157 -3.77 -10.29 -6.88
CA PHE A 157 -3.38 -11.69 -7.06
C PHE A 157 -4.58 -12.59 -7.22
N GLY A 158 -4.43 -13.65 -8.02
CA GLY A 158 -5.43 -14.71 -8.16
C GLY A 158 -5.35 -15.79 -7.08
N ASP A 159 -6.06 -16.89 -7.34
CA ASP A 159 -5.99 -18.10 -6.52
C ASP A 159 -4.71 -18.91 -6.76
N SER A 160 -4.19 -18.88 -7.99
CA SER A 160 -2.88 -19.45 -8.34
C SER A 160 -1.78 -18.76 -7.54
N ASP A 161 -0.98 -19.53 -6.81
CA ASP A 161 0.00 -18.97 -5.89
C ASP A 161 1.04 -18.13 -6.65
N GLY A 162 1.18 -16.86 -6.27
CA GLY A 162 2.11 -15.91 -6.88
C GLY A 162 1.71 -15.28 -8.22
N GLU A 163 0.56 -15.62 -8.82
CA GLU A 163 0.14 -14.99 -10.09
C GLU A 163 -0.34 -13.56 -9.86
N LYS A 164 0.49 -12.57 -10.24
CA LYS A 164 0.12 -11.15 -10.23
C LYS A 164 -0.72 -10.82 -11.47
N LEU A 165 -1.98 -10.47 -11.27
CA LEU A 165 -2.96 -10.28 -12.34
C LEU A 165 -3.07 -8.82 -12.80
N ALA A 166 -2.88 -7.87 -11.89
CA ALA A 166 -2.88 -6.43 -12.14
C ALA A 166 -2.07 -5.70 -11.07
N ASP A 167 -1.55 -4.53 -11.39
CA ASP A 167 -0.90 -3.65 -10.42
C ASP A 167 -1.02 -2.15 -10.74
N VAL A 168 -0.73 -1.34 -9.74
CA VAL A 168 -0.51 0.11 -9.85
C VAL A 168 0.72 0.46 -9.01
N LEU A 169 1.72 1.06 -9.65
CA LEU A 169 2.91 1.62 -9.02
C LEU A 169 2.71 3.12 -8.83
N PHE A 170 2.75 3.61 -7.60
CA PHE A 170 2.43 5.00 -7.31
C PHE A 170 3.13 5.56 -6.07
N ASP A 171 3.29 6.88 -6.07
CA ASP A 171 3.80 7.67 -4.94
C ASP A 171 2.70 8.61 -4.42
N PRO A 172 2.27 8.50 -3.15
CA PRO A 172 1.39 9.49 -2.55
C PRO A 172 2.20 10.72 -2.10
N ILE A 173 1.99 11.86 -2.74
CA ILE A 173 2.66 13.12 -2.42
C ILE A 173 1.67 14.19 -1.96
N LYS A 174 2.19 15.27 -1.38
CA LYS A 174 1.43 16.50 -1.14
C LYS A 174 2.03 17.64 -1.93
N ASP A 175 1.20 18.45 -2.56
CA ASP A 175 1.67 19.69 -3.16
C ASP A 175 1.93 20.78 -2.11
N ARG A 176 2.44 21.93 -2.55
CA ARG A 176 2.71 23.10 -1.70
C ARG A 176 1.48 23.64 -0.95
N HIS A 177 0.28 23.32 -1.41
CA HIS A 177 -0.98 23.72 -0.80
C HIS A 177 -1.57 22.61 0.09
N GLY A 178 -0.86 21.49 0.24
CA GLY A 178 -1.25 20.37 1.08
C GLY A 178 -2.24 19.40 0.43
N ARG A 179 -2.59 19.60 -0.85
CA ARG A 179 -3.46 18.69 -1.62
C ARG A 179 -2.76 17.35 -1.83
N SER A 180 -3.51 16.27 -1.65
CA SER A 180 -2.98 14.92 -1.80
C SER A 180 -3.00 14.53 -3.27
N ILE A 181 -1.87 14.10 -3.81
CA ILE A 181 -1.72 13.70 -5.21
C ILE A 181 -1.19 12.27 -5.25
N LEU A 182 -1.74 11.45 -6.14
CA LEU A 182 -1.18 10.14 -6.44
C LEU A 182 -0.38 10.23 -7.74
N THR A 183 0.93 10.10 -7.65
CA THR A 183 1.79 10.04 -8.83
C THR A 183 1.91 8.59 -9.27
N VAL A 184 1.17 8.20 -10.30
CA VAL A 184 1.20 6.87 -10.89
C VAL A 184 2.37 6.79 -11.88
N ARG A 185 3.29 5.86 -11.63
CA ARG A 185 4.43 5.57 -12.50
C ARG A 185 4.08 4.51 -13.54
N ASP A 186 3.30 3.53 -13.14
CA ASP A 186 2.89 2.44 -14.01
C ASP A 186 1.59 1.82 -13.49
N GLN A 187 0.82 1.21 -14.38
CA GLN A 187 -0.40 0.47 -14.05
C GLN A 187 -0.71 -0.57 -15.11
N ASN A 188 -0.86 -1.83 -14.70
CA ASN A 188 -1.02 -2.93 -15.63
C ASN A 188 -2.24 -3.79 -15.30
N THR A 189 -2.88 -4.30 -16.34
CA THR A 189 -3.77 -5.47 -16.26
C THR A 189 -3.15 -6.58 -17.10
N TYR A 190 -2.29 -7.38 -16.48
CA TYR A 190 -1.52 -8.42 -17.16
C TYR A 190 -2.42 -9.49 -17.76
N SER A 191 -3.37 -9.97 -16.97
CA SER A 191 -4.24 -11.07 -17.38
C SER A 191 -5.31 -10.60 -18.38
N ALA A 192 -5.27 -11.13 -19.60
CA ALA A 192 -6.18 -10.74 -20.68
C ALA A 192 -7.67 -10.95 -20.31
N LYS A 193 -7.97 -11.99 -19.52
CA LYS A 193 -9.33 -12.26 -19.02
C LYS A 193 -9.91 -11.12 -18.17
N LEU A 194 -9.08 -10.25 -17.58
CA LEU A 194 -9.51 -9.15 -16.71
C LEU A 194 -9.64 -7.80 -17.43
N ARG A 195 -9.13 -7.69 -18.66
CA ARG A 195 -9.16 -6.46 -19.44
C ARG A 195 -10.58 -6.11 -19.88
N GLN A 196 -10.81 -4.83 -20.20
CA GLN A 196 -12.08 -4.29 -20.72
C GLN A 196 -13.31 -4.49 -19.79
N LYS A 197 -13.05 -4.66 -18.50
CA LYS A 197 -14.05 -4.93 -17.46
C LYS A 197 -14.06 -3.89 -16.33
N ARG A 198 -13.44 -2.71 -16.52
CA ARG A 198 -13.35 -1.63 -15.51
C ARG A 198 -12.57 -1.99 -14.23
N LEU A 199 -11.75 -3.05 -14.25
CA LEU A 199 -10.90 -3.42 -13.09
C LEU A 199 -10.06 -2.25 -12.58
N MET A 200 -9.34 -1.57 -13.48
CA MET A 200 -8.46 -0.47 -13.11
C MET A 200 -9.23 0.74 -12.55
N THR A 201 -10.50 0.91 -12.94
CA THR A 201 -11.39 1.93 -12.38
C THR A 201 -11.73 1.64 -10.91
N LEU A 202 -11.99 0.37 -10.55
CA LEU A 202 -12.22 -0.01 -9.15
C LEU A 202 -10.97 0.19 -8.29
N VAL A 203 -9.80 -0.16 -8.84
CA VAL A 203 -8.52 0.05 -8.16
C VAL A 203 -8.26 1.53 -7.90
N HIS A 204 -8.48 2.39 -8.91
CA HIS A 204 -8.30 3.84 -8.77
C HIS A 204 -9.33 4.47 -7.82
N LEU A 205 -10.59 4.03 -7.85
CA LEU A 205 -11.61 4.44 -6.88
C LEU A 205 -11.13 4.18 -5.45
N TRP A 206 -10.60 2.97 -5.18
CA TRP A 206 -10.09 2.64 -3.85
C TRP A 206 -8.85 3.45 -3.49
N LEU A 207 -7.90 3.62 -4.40
CA LEU A 207 -6.68 4.42 -4.17
C LEU A 207 -7.01 5.88 -3.84
N VAL A 208 -7.89 6.50 -4.64
CA VAL A 208 -8.36 7.87 -4.42
C VAL A 208 -9.02 7.99 -3.04
N HIS A 209 -9.90 7.06 -2.68
CA HIS A 209 -10.55 7.05 -1.37
C HIS A 209 -9.55 6.83 -0.22
N ARG A 210 -8.63 5.88 -0.39
CA ARG A 210 -7.64 5.47 0.61
C ARG A 210 -6.68 6.58 1.01
N PHE A 211 -6.24 7.35 0.02
CA PHE A 211 -5.25 8.42 0.17
C PHE A 211 -5.88 9.81 0.18
N LYS A 212 -7.22 9.90 0.04
CA LYS A 212 -7.97 11.15 -0.08
C LYS A 212 -7.36 12.05 -1.16
N ALA A 213 -7.12 11.46 -2.33
CA ALA A 213 -6.43 12.13 -3.42
C ALA A 213 -7.33 13.16 -4.08
N ASP A 214 -6.80 14.36 -4.31
CA ASP A 214 -7.45 15.44 -5.04
C ASP A 214 -7.18 15.30 -6.55
N ALA A 215 -6.03 14.71 -6.92
CA ALA A 215 -5.63 14.47 -8.30
C ALA A 215 -4.76 13.22 -8.43
N VAL A 216 -4.69 12.68 -9.64
CA VAL A 216 -3.82 11.57 -10.04
C VAL A 216 -2.96 12.02 -11.20
N TYR A 217 -1.64 11.93 -11.05
CA TYR A 217 -0.67 12.31 -12.08
C TYR A 217 -0.05 11.05 -12.65
N TYR A 218 -0.13 10.84 -13.97
CA TYR A 218 0.58 9.76 -14.63
C TYR A 218 1.88 10.30 -15.22
N VAL A 219 3.01 9.87 -14.66
CA VAL A 219 4.35 10.27 -15.15
C VAL A 219 4.82 9.30 -16.23
N THR A 220 5.46 9.81 -17.28
CA THR A 220 5.92 9.00 -18.44
C THR A 220 4.82 8.06 -18.96
N PRO A 221 3.63 8.57 -19.30
CA PRO A 221 2.47 7.77 -19.61
C PRO A 221 2.68 7.00 -20.91
N THR A 222 2.42 5.70 -20.87
CA THR A 222 2.23 4.90 -22.08
C THR A 222 0.87 5.24 -22.72
N GLU A 223 0.65 4.77 -23.95
CA GLU A 223 -0.67 4.88 -24.60
C GLU A 223 -1.78 4.21 -23.76
N ASP A 224 -1.44 3.13 -23.04
CA ASP A 224 -2.35 2.46 -22.12
C ASP A 224 -2.76 3.37 -20.96
N ASN A 225 -1.83 4.17 -20.41
CA ASN A 225 -2.13 5.13 -19.34
C ASN A 225 -3.08 6.24 -19.83
N VAL A 226 -2.84 6.75 -21.04
CA VAL A 226 -3.75 7.72 -21.69
C VAL A 226 -5.15 7.13 -21.83
N TYR A 227 -5.25 5.93 -22.42
CA TYR A 227 -6.52 5.25 -22.64
C TYR A 227 -7.27 5.01 -21.32
N GLN A 228 -6.58 4.54 -20.29
CA GLN A 228 -7.21 4.25 -18.99
C GLN A 228 -7.65 5.53 -18.27
N ALA A 229 -6.86 6.61 -18.31
CA ALA A 229 -7.24 7.89 -17.73
C ALA A 229 -8.50 8.45 -18.41
N ASP A 230 -8.55 8.41 -19.74
CA ASP A 230 -9.74 8.84 -20.51
C ASP A 230 -10.96 7.95 -20.20
N LYS A 231 -10.79 6.63 -20.08
CA LYS A 231 -11.88 5.74 -19.65
C LYS A 231 -12.35 6.07 -18.24
N MET A 232 -11.45 6.31 -17.30
CA MET A 232 -11.81 6.69 -15.94
C MET A 232 -12.51 8.05 -15.85
N LYS A 233 -12.21 8.97 -16.75
CA LYS A 233 -13.02 10.19 -16.96
C LYS A 233 -14.44 9.85 -17.42
N THR A 234 -14.61 8.97 -18.40
CA THR A 234 -15.96 8.54 -18.85
C THR A 234 -16.74 7.79 -17.77
N HIS A 235 -16.06 7.10 -16.86
CA HIS A 235 -16.67 6.44 -15.70
C HIS A 235 -16.96 7.42 -14.54
N GLY A 236 -16.58 8.70 -14.70
CA GLY A 236 -16.82 9.75 -13.73
C GLY A 236 -15.83 9.80 -12.56
N ILE A 237 -14.78 8.97 -12.53
CA ILE A 237 -13.74 9.02 -11.48
C ILE A 237 -12.98 10.36 -11.54
N PHE A 238 -12.74 10.84 -12.76
CA PHE A 238 -12.08 12.12 -13.01
C PHE A 238 -13.05 13.12 -13.62
N LYS A 239 -13.02 14.37 -13.14
CA LYS A 239 -13.77 15.48 -13.76
C LYS A 239 -13.07 15.98 -15.03
N GLY A 240 -11.75 15.92 -15.04
CA GLY A 240 -10.90 16.42 -16.12
C GLY A 240 -9.64 15.58 -16.23
N VAL A 241 -9.18 15.39 -17.46
CA VAL A 241 -7.92 14.73 -17.78
C VAL A 241 -7.22 15.63 -18.79
N ASN A 242 -6.11 16.21 -18.38
CA ASN A 242 -5.32 17.15 -19.17
C ASN A 242 -3.94 16.54 -19.43
N LYS A 243 -3.44 16.69 -20.65
CA LYS A 243 -2.07 16.32 -21.02
C LYS A 243 -1.23 17.59 -20.91
N ASP A 244 -0.39 17.66 -19.89
CA ASP A 244 0.40 18.85 -19.58
C ASP A 244 1.76 18.81 -20.29
N VAL A 245 2.47 19.94 -20.27
CA VAL A 245 3.81 20.07 -20.87
C VAL A 245 4.82 19.20 -20.09
N GLY A 246 5.46 18.25 -20.78
CA GLY A 246 6.44 17.34 -20.20
C GLY A 246 6.01 15.87 -20.08
N GLU A 247 5.05 15.42 -20.90
CA GLU A 247 4.56 14.03 -20.92
C GLU A 247 4.00 13.60 -19.55
N ILE A 248 3.13 14.42 -18.96
CA ILE A 248 2.39 14.05 -17.74
C ILE A 248 0.90 14.18 -18.01
N ILE A 249 0.13 13.18 -17.57
CA ILE A 249 -1.33 13.27 -17.55
C ILE A 249 -1.76 13.72 -16.16
N VAL A 250 -2.48 14.84 -16.09
CA VAL A 250 -3.08 15.35 -14.87
C VAL A 250 -4.58 15.02 -14.89
N ALA A 251 -5.00 14.14 -13.99
CA ALA A 251 -6.39 13.74 -13.84
C ALA A 251 -6.96 14.26 -12.51
N ASP A 252 -7.88 15.22 -12.58
CA ASP A 252 -8.51 15.77 -11.39
C ASP A 252 -9.66 14.87 -10.91
N VAL A 253 -9.70 14.57 -9.62
CA VAL A 253 -10.72 13.70 -9.03
C VAL A 253 -12.08 14.39 -8.99
N ASN A 254 -13.13 13.64 -9.30
CA ASN A 254 -14.53 14.06 -9.15
C ASN A 254 -15.08 13.64 -7.77
N ALA A 255 -14.92 14.51 -6.77
CA ALA A 255 -15.28 14.18 -5.38
C ALA A 255 -16.74 13.74 -5.20
N ASP A 256 -17.69 14.36 -5.92
CA ASP A 256 -19.11 14.03 -5.82
C ASP A 256 -19.40 12.62 -6.32
N ARG A 257 -18.81 12.24 -7.46
CA ARG A 257 -18.95 10.88 -8.00
C ARG A 257 -18.26 9.84 -7.12
N ILE A 258 -17.11 10.18 -6.52
CA ILE A 258 -16.45 9.29 -5.57
C ILE A 258 -17.35 9.06 -4.35
N ALA A 259 -17.98 10.10 -3.81
CA ALA A 259 -18.91 9.95 -2.69
C ALA A 259 -20.10 9.04 -3.04
N GLU A 260 -20.72 9.24 -4.21
CA GLU A 260 -21.83 8.40 -4.69
C GLU A 260 -21.43 6.91 -4.82
N LEU A 261 -20.24 6.63 -5.37
CA LEU A 261 -19.74 5.27 -5.55
C LEU A 261 -19.36 4.58 -4.22
N LEU A 262 -19.18 5.35 -3.15
CA LEU A 262 -18.83 4.87 -1.81
C LEU A 262 -20.04 4.69 -0.89
N GLU A 263 -21.26 4.97 -1.37
CA GLU A 263 -22.48 4.79 -0.57
C GLU A 263 -22.61 3.35 -0.05
N PRO A 264 -23.07 3.14 1.20
CA PRO A 264 -23.07 1.82 1.84
C PRO A 264 -23.96 0.77 1.16
N ASP A 265 -24.94 1.20 0.36
CA ASP A 265 -25.83 0.30 -0.39
C ASP A 265 -25.15 -0.32 -1.63
N HIS A 266 -23.98 0.21 -2.00
CA HIS A 266 -23.22 -0.16 -3.19
C HIS A 266 -24.01 -0.09 -4.50
N ALA A 267 -25.12 0.64 -4.57
CA ALA A 267 -26.00 0.65 -5.74
C ALA A 267 -25.31 1.27 -6.96
N ALA A 268 -24.67 2.43 -6.78
CA ALA A 268 -23.90 3.09 -7.85
C ALA A 268 -22.66 2.26 -8.24
N LEU A 269 -21.97 1.67 -7.27
CA LEU A 269 -20.82 0.79 -7.52
C LEU A 269 -21.22 -0.43 -8.36
N GLN A 270 -22.37 -1.04 -8.08
CA GLN A 270 -22.86 -2.18 -8.86
C GLN A 270 -23.23 -1.78 -10.29
N ARG A 271 -23.87 -0.62 -10.50
CA ARG A 271 -24.12 -0.09 -11.85
C ARG A 271 -22.81 0.15 -12.61
N LEU A 272 -21.79 0.68 -11.94
CA LEU A 272 -20.46 0.85 -12.50
C LEU A 272 -19.84 -0.49 -12.92
N ILE A 273 -19.95 -1.53 -12.10
CA ILE A 273 -19.44 -2.87 -12.41
C ILE A 273 -20.16 -3.48 -13.62
N ARG A 274 -21.49 -3.34 -13.66
CA ARG A 274 -22.38 -3.90 -14.69
C ARG A 274 -22.40 -3.12 -16.01
N LYS A 275 -21.79 -1.93 -16.04
CA LYS A 275 -21.81 -1.01 -17.19
C LYS A 275 -23.20 -0.42 -17.47
N GLU A 276 -23.92 -0.10 -16.40
CA GLU A 276 -25.29 0.45 -16.42
C GLU A 276 -25.34 1.95 -16.05
N ASP A 277 -24.18 2.58 -15.91
CA ASP A 277 -24.02 4.03 -15.69
C ASP A 277 -23.95 4.82 -17.00
#